data_AF-A0A948YAR8-F1
#
_entry.id   AF-A0A948YAR8-F1
#
_cell.length_a   1.000
_cell.length_b   1.000
_cell.length_c   1.000
_cell.angle_alpha   90.00
_cell.angle_beta   90.00
_cell.angle_gamma   90.00
#
_symmetry.space_group_name_H-M   'P 1'
#
loop_
_entity.id
_entity.type
_entity.pdbx_description
1 polymer ?
#
loop_
_entity_poly.entity_id
_entity_poly.type
_entity_poly.pdbx_seq_one_letter_code
_entity_poly.pdbx_strand_id
1 'polypeptide(L)'
;MPSLFKRKKLKLWRKRPGVFTSHRTDFQKRKKGIAKIFKRGLLLAPVFLIFYFVFFSEFFAIEKIDIKGNQAISTENIEEAIKNESPALILGIFSENNFFLSNKEKTKESLLEKFPEIETIKIEKKFPDILEVEITEKNPLILWCRVENCYYL
;
A
#
# COMPACT_ATOMS: atom_id res chain seq x y z
N MET A 1 58.41 16.50 -86.49
CA MET A 1 58.94 16.10 -85.17
C MET A 1 59.85 17.21 -84.66
N PRO A 2 59.94 17.56 -83.36
CA PRO A 2 59.36 16.90 -82.17
C PRO A 2 58.56 17.84 -81.22
N SER A 3 57.59 17.27 -80.51
CA SER A 3 57.47 17.09 -79.04
C SER A 3 56.96 18.30 -78.24
N LEU A 4 55.67 18.32 -77.90
CA LEU A 4 55.12 17.83 -76.62
C LEU A 4 55.61 18.62 -75.38
N PHE A 5 54.79 19.57 -74.92
CA PHE A 5 54.78 19.94 -73.51
C PHE A 5 53.35 20.23 -73.02
N LYS A 6 52.72 19.18 -72.51
CA LYS A 6 51.34 19.18 -71.99
C LYS A 6 51.36 19.78 -70.57
N ARG A 7 51.02 21.07 -70.42
CA ARG A 7 50.84 21.69 -69.10
C ARG A 7 49.64 21.06 -68.38
N LYS A 8 49.92 20.14 -67.45
CA LYS A 8 48.94 19.67 -66.45
C LYS A 8 48.51 20.86 -65.59
N LYS A 9 47.22 21.23 -65.64
CA LYS A 9 46.62 22.11 -64.64
C LYS A 9 46.59 21.38 -63.30
N LEU A 10 47.52 21.71 -62.41
CA LEU A 10 47.46 21.34 -60.99
C LEU A 10 46.27 22.09 -60.37
N LYS A 11 45.14 21.40 -60.21
CA LYS A 11 44.03 21.84 -59.36
C LYS A 11 44.52 21.81 -57.91
N LEU A 12 45.02 22.95 -57.43
CA LEU A 12 45.22 23.19 -56.00
C LEU A 12 43.85 23.19 -55.31
N TRP A 13 43.47 22.03 -54.78
CA TRP A 13 42.31 21.90 -53.89
C TRP A 13 42.64 22.55 -52.55
N ARG A 14 42.32 23.84 -52.40
CA ARG A 14 42.29 24.47 -51.08
C ARG A 14 41.07 23.93 -50.34
N LYS A 15 41.26 22.87 -49.56
CA LYS A 15 40.24 22.38 -48.61
C LYS A 15 39.90 23.54 -47.66
N ARG A 16 38.72 24.14 -47.81
CA ARG A 16 38.17 25.04 -46.80
C ARG A 16 37.96 24.20 -45.54
N PRO A 17 38.42 24.61 -44.35
CA PRO A 17 38.04 23.89 -43.13
C PRO A 17 36.51 23.91 -43.07
N GLY A 18 35.91 22.72 -43.01
CA GLY A 18 34.47 22.58 -42.88
C GLY A 18 34.03 23.38 -41.65
N VAL A 19 33.14 24.35 -41.85
CA VAL A 19 32.54 25.10 -40.76
C VAL A 19 31.82 24.07 -39.88
N PHE A 20 32.37 23.79 -38.71
CA PHE A 20 31.76 22.90 -37.73
C PHE A 20 30.55 23.63 -37.15
N THR A 21 29.43 23.59 -37.86
CA THR A 21 28.16 24.07 -37.33
C THR A 21 27.74 23.07 -36.25
N SER A 22 27.96 23.46 -35.00
CA SER A 22 27.50 22.70 -33.83
C SER A 22 26.02 22.37 -34.00
N HIS A 23 25.73 21.09 -34.15
CA HIS A 23 24.39 20.57 -34.39
C HIS A 23 23.54 20.79 -33.13
N ARG A 24 22.89 21.96 -33.02
CA ARG A 24 22.03 22.43 -31.92
C ARG A 24 20.79 21.56 -31.65
N THR A 25 20.67 20.38 -32.26
CA THR A 25 19.48 19.52 -32.16
C THR A 25 19.52 18.53 -31.01
N ASP A 26 20.69 18.31 -30.40
CA ASP A 26 20.81 17.30 -29.34
C ASP A 26 20.26 17.79 -27.99
N PHE A 27 20.38 19.09 -27.71
CA PHE A 27 19.76 19.74 -26.55
C PHE A 27 18.21 19.71 -26.60
N GLN A 28 17.61 19.82 -27.79
CA GLN A 28 16.14 19.77 -27.91
C GLN A 28 15.57 18.36 -27.70
N LYS A 29 16.27 17.30 -28.12
CA LYS A 29 15.83 15.92 -27.84
C LYS A 29 15.89 15.58 -26.35
N ARG A 30 16.96 15.99 -25.64
CA ARG A 30 17.07 15.83 -24.18
C ARG A 30 15.97 16.58 -23.43
N LYS A 31 15.65 17.83 -23.82
CA LYS A 31 14.53 18.60 -23.22
C LYS A 31 13.17 17.94 -23.42
N LYS A 32 12.90 17.35 -24.59
CA LYS A 32 11.64 16.64 -24.86
C LYS A 32 11.49 15.34 -24.04
N GLY A 33 12.59 14.62 -23.80
CA GLY A 33 12.61 13.44 -22.94
C GLY A 33 12.34 13.78 -21.47
N ILE A 34 13.05 14.79 -20.94
CA ILE A 34 12.87 15.27 -19.56
C ILE A 34 11.45 15.83 -19.37
N ALA A 35 10.93 16.60 -20.33
CA ALA A 35 9.55 17.12 -20.24
C ALA A 35 8.49 16.00 -20.26
N LYS A 36 8.74 14.87 -20.94
CA LYS A 36 7.85 13.69 -20.90
C LYS A 36 7.89 12.99 -19.53
N ILE A 37 9.08 12.84 -18.96
CA ILE A 37 9.26 12.27 -17.61
C ILE A 37 8.61 13.18 -16.57
N PHE A 38 8.80 14.50 -16.69
CA PHE A 38 8.20 15.49 -15.79
C PHE A 38 6.67 15.49 -15.87
N LYS A 39 6.10 15.37 -17.08
CA LYS A 39 4.64 15.24 -17.27
C LYS A 39 4.08 13.94 -16.69
N ARG A 40 4.81 12.82 -16.79
CA ARG A 40 4.42 11.54 -16.18
C ARG A 40 4.55 11.57 -14.65
N GLY A 41 5.63 12.17 -14.14
CA GLY A 41 5.83 12.38 -12.70
C GLY A 41 4.77 13.29 -12.08
N LEU A 42 4.39 14.36 -12.78
CA LEU A 42 3.31 15.28 -12.35
C LEU A 42 1.95 14.59 -12.22
N LEU A 43 1.69 13.55 -13.02
CA LEU A 43 0.48 12.73 -12.93
C LEU A 43 0.55 11.68 -11.81
N LEU A 44 1.73 11.12 -11.53
CA LEU A 44 1.91 10.09 -10.52
C LEU A 44 2.07 10.65 -9.09
N ALA A 45 2.63 11.85 -8.96
CA ALA A 45 2.81 12.53 -7.67
C ALA A 45 1.51 12.69 -6.85
N PRO A 46 0.38 13.19 -7.41
CA PRO A 46 -0.86 13.29 -6.64
C PRO A 46 -1.42 11.91 -6.26
N VAL A 47 -1.28 10.91 -7.11
CA VAL A 47 -1.71 9.53 -6.80
C VAL A 47 -0.93 8.99 -5.61
N PHE A 48 0.39 9.21 -5.59
CA PHE A 48 1.25 8.78 -4.49
C PHE A 48 0.96 9.55 -3.19
N LEU A 49 0.67 10.85 -3.28
CA LEU A 49 0.26 11.66 -2.13
C LEU A 49 -1.09 11.23 -1.56
N ILE A 50 -2.07 10.93 -2.42
CA ILE A 50 -3.38 10.43 -1.99
C ILE A 50 -3.22 9.05 -1.36
N PHE A 51 -2.45 8.16 -1.98
CA PHE A 51 -2.15 6.85 -1.42
C PHE A 51 -1.52 7.02 -0.03
N TYR A 52 -0.48 7.84 0.08
CA TYR A 52 0.16 8.11 1.36
C TYR A 52 -0.86 8.66 2.39
N PHE A 53 -1.69 9.63 2.01
CA PHE A 53 -2.69 10.19 2.91
C PHE A 53 -3.72 9.14 3.37
N VAL A 54 -4.21 8.29 2.48
CA VAL A 54 -5.24 7.28 2.82
C VAL A 54 -4.67 6.18 3.74
N PHE A 55 -3.41 5.79 3.55
CA PHE A 55 -2.79 4.72 4.34
C PHE A 55 -2.02 5.21 5.58
N PHE A 56 -1.75 6.51 5.71
CA PHE A 56 -0.97 7.05 6.84
C PHE A 56 -1.69 8.16 7.61
N SER A 57 -2.89 8.54 7.20
CA SER A 57 -3.69 9.48 7.99
C SER A 57 -4.31 8.78 9.19
N GLU A 58 -4.16 9.40 10.37
CA GLU A 58 -4.87 9.04 11.60
C GLU A 58 -6.40 9.06 11.42
N PHE A 59 -6.92 9.79 10.44
CA PHE A 59 -8.36 9.84 10.13
C PHE A 59 -8.96 8.47 9.77
N PHE A 60 -8.14 7.56 9.24
CA PHE A 60 -8.55 6.20 8.91
C PHE A 60 -8.09 5.18 9.95
N ALA A 61 -7.59 5.62 11.11
CA ALA A 61 -7.31 4.70 12.21
C ALA A 61 -8.65 4.24 12.82
N ILE A 62 -8.76 2.94 13.09
CA ILE A 62 -9.90 2.36 13.80
C ILE A 62 -9.78 2.81 15.27
N GLU A 63 -10.59 3.81 15.63
CA GLU A 63 -10.64 4.35 16.99
C GLU A 63 -11.75 3.68 17.81
N LYS A 64 -12.86 3.32 17.15
CA LYS A 64 -14.06 2.81 17.81
C LYS A 64 -14.37 1.37 17.41
N ILE A 65 -14.49 0.50 18.40
CA ILE A 65 -14.95 -0.88 18.24
C ILE A 65 -16.35 -0.97 18.85
N ASP A 66 -17.36 -1.25 18.02
CA ASP A 66 -18.76 -1.40 18.47
C ASP A 66 -19.06 -2.90 18.55
N ILE A 67 -19.18 -3.43 19.77
CA ILE A 67 -19.37 -4.86 20.03
C ILE A 67 -20.84 -5.11 20.38
N LYS A 68 -21.46 -6.07 19.71
CA LYS A 68 -22.87 -6.45 19.90
C LYS A 68 -23.01 -7.95 20.07
N GLY A 69 -23.98 -8.35 20.89
CA GLY A 69 -24.38 -9.75 21.06
C GLY A 69 -23.52 -10.56 22.04
N ASN A 70 -22.57 -9.91 22.73
CA ASN A 70 -21.84 -10.54 23.83
C ASN A 70 -22.72 -10.61 25.09
N GLN A 71 -22.68 -11.75 25.78
CA GLN A 71 -23.45 -12.00 27.00
C GLN A 71 -22.54 -12.57 28.10
N ALA A 72 -21.81 -13.64 27.79
CA ALA A 72 -20.85 -14.29 28.69
C ALA A 72 -19.47 -13.61 28.66
N ILE A 73 -19.03 -13.13 27.48
CA ILE A 73 -17.71 -12.52 27.31
C ILE A 73 -17.81 -11.00 27.50
N SER A 74 -16.94 -10.44 28.35
CA SER A 74 -16.91 -8.98 28.54
C SER A 74 -16.42 -8.26 27.29
N THR A 75 -17.03 -7.10 27.02
CA THR A 75 -16.69 -6.22 25.90
C THR A 75 -15.21 -5.85 25.93
N GLU A 76 -14.67 -5.58 27.12
CA GLU A 76 -13.27 -5.19 27.32
C GLU A 76 -12.29 -6.30 26.89
N ASN A 77 -12.60 -7.56 27.20
CA ASN A 77 -11.74 -8.69 26.85
C ASN A 77 -11.65 -8.89 25.33
N ILE A 78 -12.76 -8.65 24.62
CA ILE A 78 -12.83 -8.73 23.16
C ILE A 78 -12.07 -7.55 22.53
N GLU A 79 -12.28 -6.32 23.03
CA GLU A 79 -11.53 -5.17 22.57
C GLU A 79 -10.02 -5.35 22.76
N GLU A 80 -9.61 -5.86 23.91
CA GLU A 80 -8.20 -6.10 24.20
C GLU A 80 -7.64 -7.21 23.29
N ALA A 81 -8.42 -8.26 23.02
CA ALA A 81 -8.02 -9.30 22.06
C ALA A 81 -7.81 -8.72 20.66
N ILE A 82 -8.69 -7.85 20.19
CA ILE A 82 -8.57 -7.19 18.87
C ILE A 82 -7.36 -6.24 18.84
N LYS A 83 -7.13 -5.49 19.92
CA LYS A 83 -5.98 -4.58 20.04
C LYS A 83 -4.65 -5.34 20.06
N ASN A 84 -4.59 -6.47 20.77
CA ASN A 84 -3.37 -7.29 20.88
C ASN A 84 -3.07 -8.14 19.63
N GLU A 85 -4.09 -8.44 18.81
CA GLU A 85 -3.96 -9.10 17.50
C GLU A 85 -3.26 -8.23 16.45
N SER A 86 -3.34 -6.92 16.62
CA SER A 86 -2.76 -5.95 15.70
C SER A 86 -1.24 -5.98 15.88
N PRO A 87 -0.47 -6.38 14.85
CA PRO A 87 0.97 -6.56 15.01
C PRO A 87 1.64 -5.23 15.33
N ALA A 88 2.30 -5.18 16.50
CA ALA A 88 3.12 -4.07 16.94
C ALA A 88 4.14 -3.66 15.86
N LEU A 89 4.11 -2.38 15.52
CA LEU A 89 4.94 -1.59 14.63
C LEU A 89 5.70 -2.37 13.55
N ILE A 90 5.19 -2.33 12.32
CA ILE A 90 6.09 -2.35 11.16
C ILE A 90 6.66 -0.94 10.99
N LEU A 91 7.68 -0.63 11.81
CA LEU A 91 8.63 0.48 11.62
C LEU A 91 8.02 1.89 11.54
N GLY A 92 7.08 2.27 12.41
CA GLY A 92 6.70 3.68 12.66
C GLY A 92 6.17 4.46 11.45
N ILE A 93 5.97 3.78 10.33
CA ILE A 93 5.50 4.33 9.07
C ILE A 93 4.01 4.03 8.97
N PHE A 94 3.54 2.81 9.25
CA PHE A 94 2.13 2.42 9.15
C PHE A 94 1.39 2.56 10.49
N SER A 95 0.21 3.20 10.49
CA SER A 95 -0.74 3.06 11.60
C SER A 95 -1.30 1.64 11.58
N GLU A 96 -1.01 0.90 12.66
CA GLU A 96 -1.34 -0.52 12.85
C GLU A 96 -2.84 -0.80 12.78
N ASN A 97 -3.65 0.24 12.98
CA ASN A 97 -5.11 0.17 13.03
C ASN A 97 -5.76 0.83 11.80
N ASN A 98 -5.11 0.88 10.64
CA ASN A 98 -5.75 1.45 9.45
C ASN A 98 -7.00 0.67 9.04
N PHE A 99 -8.11 1.39 8.88
CA PHE A 99 -9.40 0.90 8.40
C PHE A 99 -9.26 0.09 7.11
N PHE A 100 -8.40 0.51 6.18
CA PHE A 100 -8.18 -0.21 4.92
C PHE A 100 -7.25 -1.43 5.04
N LEU A 101 -6.28 -1.41 5.97
CA LEU A 101 -5.26 -2.45 6.09
C LEU A 101 -5.61 -3.57 7.08
N SER A 102 -6.52 -3.30 8.03
CA SER A 102 -6.96 -4.29 9.02
C SER A 102 -7.55 -5.54 8.33
N ASN A 103 -7.05 -6.73 8.67
CA ASN A 103 -7.56 -7.98 8.10
C ASN A 103 -8.68 -8.55 8.98
N LYS A 104 -9.92 -8.43 8.50
CA LYS A 104 -11.11 -8.95 9.18
C LYS A 104 -11.05 -10.46 9.42
N GLU A 105 -10.55 -11.22 8.45
CA GLU A 105 -10.54 -12.68 8.54
C GLU A 105 -9.55 -13.14 9.60
N LYS A 106 -8.36 -12.54 9.64
CA LYS A 106 -7.36 -12.84 10.66
C LYS A 106 -7.88 -12.52 12.07
N THR A 107 -8.46 -11.33 12.26
CA THR A 107 -9.07 -10.95 13.56
C THR A 107 -10.20 -11.91 13.95
N LYS A 108 -11.01 -12.35 12.99
CA LYS A 108 -12.07 -13.33 13.23
C LYS A 108 -11.51 -14.69 13.66
N GLU A 109 -10.52 -15.22 12.95
CA GLU A 109 -9.88 -16.50 13.27
C GLU A 109 -9.27 -16.47 14.66
N SER A 110 -8.55 -15.41 15.00
CA SER A 110 -7.94 -15.24 16.30
C SER A 110 -8.94 -15.12 17.45
N LEU A 111 -10.05 -14.40 17.24
CA LEU A 111 -11.14 -14.33 18.21
C LEU A 111 -11.81 -15.70 18.42
N LEU A 112 -12.02 -16.48 17.35
CA LEU A 112 -12.57 -17.83 17.46
C LEU A 112 -11.62 -18.81 18.15
N GLU A 113 -10.30 -18.65 17.95
CA GLU A 113 -9.29 -19.45 18.62
C GLU A 113 -9.18 -19.10 20.11
N LYS A 114 -9.25 -17.81 20.44
CA LYS A 114 -9.13 -17.32 21.82
C LYS A 114 -10.40 -17.56 22.65
N PHE A 115 -11.58 -17.50 22.02
CA PHE A 115 -12.87 -17.61 22.69
C PHE A 115 -13.71 -18.75 22.09
N PRO A 116 -13.58 -19.99 22.58
CA PRO A 116 -14.30 -21.15 22.05
C PRO A 116 -15.82 -21.10 22.28
N GLU A 117 -16.27 -20.23 23.18
CA GLU A 117 -17.68 -19.95 23.49
C GLU A 117 -18.41 -19.25 22.34
N ILE A 118 -17.67 -18.63 21.41
CA ILE A 118 -18.25 -17.94 20.27
C ILE A 118 -18.67 -18.96 19.20
N GLU A 119 -19.91 -18.85 18.72
CA GLU A 119 -20.44 -19.65 17.61
C GLU A 119 -20.10 -19.00 16.27
N THR A 120 -20.47 -17.72 16.13
CA THR A 120 -20.23 -16.97 14.91
C THR A 120 -19.81 -15.53 15.22
N ILE A 121 -18.94 -15.00 14.34
CA ILE A 121 -18.49 -13.61 14.38
C ILE A 121 -18.73 -13.00 13.01
N LYS A 122 -19.35 -11.83 13.00
CA LYS A 122 -19.44 -10.95 11.83
C LYS A 122 -18.70 -9.65 12.12
N ILE A 123 -17.78 -9.31 11.23
CA ILE A 123 -16.97 -8.10 11.35
C ILE A 123 -17.29 -7.18 10.17
N GLU A 124 -17.95 -6.08 10.47
CA GLU A 124 -18.26 -5.02 9.52
C GLU A 124 -17.39 -3.79 9.79
N LYS A 125 -17.05 -3.10 8.70
CA LYS A 125 -16.21 -1.92 8.73
C LYS A 125 -17.10 -0.75 8.34
N LYS A 126 -17.45 0.09 9.31
CA LYS A 126 -18.27 1.28 9.11
C LYS A 126 -17.35 2.48 8.97
N PHE A 127 -17.34 3.04 7.76
CA PHE A 127 -16.53 4.21 7.44
C PHE A 127 -16.89 5.38 8.37
N PRO A 128 -15.92 6.20 8.81
CA PRO A 128 -14.48 6.16 8.48
C PRO A 128 -13.60 5.30 9.40
N ASP A 129 -14.03 5.06 10.63
CA ASP A 129 -13.16 4.69 11.76
C ASP A 129 -13.76 3.61 12.69
N ILE A 130 -14.94 3.06 12.34
CA ILE A 130 -15.70 2.16 13.21
C ILE A 130 -15.53 0.70 12.75
N LEU A 131 -15.14 -0.17 13.67
CA LEU A 131 -15.17 -1.62 13.50
C LEU A 131 -16.37 -2.18 14.28
N GLU A 132 -17.40 -2.63 13.57
CA GLU A 132 -18.56 -3.26 14.18
C GLU A 132 -18.34 -4.77 14.23
N VAL A 133 -18.45 -5.34 15.43
CA VAL A 133 -18.23 -6.75 15.70
C VAL A 133 -19.51 -7.31 16.31
N GLU A 134 -20.27 -8.05 15.51
CA GLU A 134 -21.44 -8.78 15.98
C GLU A 134 -21.01 -10.21 16.32
N ILE A 135 -21.22 -10.58 17.58
CA ILE A 135 -20.85 -11.88 18.14
C ILE A 135 -22.13 -12.64 18.47
N THR A 136 -22.18 -13.90 18.10
CA THR A 136 -23.20 -14.84 18.57
C THR A 136 -22.51 -15.91 19.39
N GLU A 137 -22.83 -15.96 20.68
CA GLU A 137 -22.32 -16.95 21.62
C GLU A 137 -23.11 -18.25 21.51
N LYS A 138 -22.43 -19.37 21.75
CA LYS A 138 -23.08 -20.68 21.83
C LYS A 138 -23.98 -20.71 23.07
N ASN A 139 -25.19 -21.22 22.92
CA ASN A 139 -26.06 -21.53 24.06
C ASN A 139 -25.73 -22.96 24.56
N PRO A 140 -25.00 -23.11 25.68
CA PRO A 140 -24.73 -24.44 26.22
C PRO A 140 -26.01 -25.06 26.75
N LEU A 141 -26.41 -26.19 26.16
CA LEU A 141 -27.50 -26.99 26.69
C LEU A 141 -27.02 -27.89 27.83
N ILE A 142 -25.71 -28.24 27.84
CA ILE A 142 -25.12 -29.21 28.76
C ILE A 142 -23.79 -28.67 29.29
N LEU A 143 -23.65 -28.69 30.62
CA LEU A 143 -22.38 -28.47 31.30
C LEU A 143 -21.72 -29.81 31.56
N TRP A 144 -20.54 -30.03 30.97
CA TRP A 144 -19.74 -31.21 31.28
C TRP A 144 -18.61 -30.84 32.23
N CYS A 145 -18.74 -31.25 33.49
CA CYS A 145 -17.77 -30.97 34.53
C CYS A 145 -16.95 -32.21 34.87
N ARG A 146 -15.63 -32.05 34.99
CA ARG A 146 -14.70 -33.05 35.49
C ARG A 146 -13.87 -32.45 36.63
N VAL A 147 -14.25 -32.82 37.86
CA VAL A 147 -13.63 -32.47 39.16
C VAL A 147 -13.51 -30.96 39.39
N GLU A 148 -12.69 -30.24 38.62
CA GLU A 148 -12.50 -28.78 38.71
C GLU A 148 -12.68 -28.04 37.37
N ASN A 149 -12.75 -28.75 36.23
CA ASN A 149 -12.91 -28.13 34.91
C ASN A 149 -14.32 -28.38 34.36
N CYS A 150 -15.04 -27.32 34.04
CA CYS A 150 -16.34 -27.40 33.37
C CYS A 150 -16.21 -26.90 31.94
N TYR A 151 -16.79 -27.65 31.01
CA TYR A 151 -16.84 -27.34 29.59
C TYR A 151 -18.29 -27.20 29.14
N TYR A 152 -18.54 -26.19 28.33
CA TYR A 152 -19.80 -26.00 27.62
C TYR A 152 -19.83 -26.92 26.40
N LEU A 153 -20.86 -27.77 26.30
CA LEU A 153 -21.06 -28.75 25.23
C LEU A 153 -22.32 -28.42 24.41
#